data_AF-A0A851BR20-F1
#
_entry.id   AF-A0A851BR20-F1
#
_cell.length_a   1.000
_cell.length_b   1.000
_cell.length_c   1.000
_cell.angle_alpha   90.00
_cell.angle_beta   90.00
_cell.angle_gamma   90.00
#
_symmetry.space_group_name_H-M   'P 1'
#
loop_
_entity.id
_entity.type
_entity.pdbx_description
1 polymer ?
#
loop_
_entity_poly.entity_id
_entity_poly.type
_entity_poly.pdbx_seq_one_letter_code
_entity_poly.pdbx_strand_id
1 'polypeptide(L)'
;HMLFLTLCRVQIMDALRNKVIQEDEDSRLILDTMKQIVLLSQTIIEYQQFYCSPNYLKLNFPNNVTALKKDGGQKLEQIQAMMKRQEEKQANANETETEMILAKLEGERQMTTVIQNVFQNIIIGSRVNWAEDPSLKAIVLQLEKDVCLQ
;
A
#
# COMPACT_ATOMS: atom_id res chain seq x y z
N HIS A 1 30.35 31.68 41.33
CA HIS A 1 29.22 32.39 40.69
C HIS A 1 27.88 32.05 41.34
N MET A 2 27.48 30.77 41.44
CA MET A 2 26.18 30.39 42.02
C MET A 2 26.04 30.73 43.52
N LEU A 3 27.05 30.47 44.34
CA LEU A 3 27.07 30.80 45.78
C LEU A 3 26.95 32.31 46.06
N PHE A 4 27.64 33.14 45.26
CA PHE A 4 27.57 34.60 45.34
C PHE A 4 26.16 35.11 45.04
N LEU A 5 25.54 34.60 43.97
CA LEU A 5 24.17 34.95 43.58
C LEU A 5 23.16 34.57 44.68
N THR A 6 23.30 33.39 45.28
CA THR A 6 22.45 32.95 46.39
C THR A 6 22.59 33.86 47.60
N LEU A 7 23.82 34.22 47.98
CA LEU A 7 24.07 35.12 49.10
C LEU A 7 23.46 36.51 48.86
N CYS A 8 23.68 37.10 47.68
CA CYS A 8 23.10 38.39 47.32
C CYS A 8 21.57 38.35 47.38
N ARG A 9 20.94 37.28 46.91
CA ARG A 9 19.48 37.10 46.97
C ARG A 9 18.97 37.08 48.41
N VAL A 10 19.65 36.36 49.30
CA VAL A 10 19.26 36.28 50.72
C VAL A 10 19.39 37.65 51.39
N GLN A 11 20.49 38.37 51.15
CA GLN A 11 20.70 39.70 51.72
C GLN A 11 19.67 40.72 51.21
N ILE A 12 19.36 40.69 49.92
CA ILE A 12 18.33 41.55 49.32
C ILE A 12 16.94 41.20 49.87
N MET A 13 16.59 39.92 50.01
CA MET A 13 15.32 39.50 50.61
C MET A 13 15.18 39.95 52.07
N ASP A 14 16.25 39.87 52.84
CA ASP A 14 16.27 40.30 54.24
C ASP A 14 16.07 41.82 54.36
N ALA A 15 16.81 42.61 53.56
CA ALA A 15 16.65 44.06 53.50
C ALA A 15 15.23 44.48 53.06
N LEU A 16 14.67 43.81 52.04
CA LEU A 16 13.32 44.08 51.55
C LEU A 16 12.26 43.71 52.60
N ARG A 17 12.41 42.59 53.29
CA ARG A 17 11.53 42.19 54.40
C ARG A 17 11.52 43.26 55.49
N ASN A 18 12.69 43.71 55.92
CA ASN A 18 12.83 44.73 56.96
C ASN A 18 12.21 46.07 56.52
N LYS A 19 12.29 46.41 55.23
CA LYS A 19 11.63 47.61 54.70
C LYS A 19 10.11 47.48 54.74
N VAL A 20 9.54 46.37 54.26
CA VAL A 20 8.08 46.16 54.20
C VAL A 20 7.41 46.17 55.58
N ILE A 21 8.15 45.79 56.64
CA ILE A 21 7.68 45.84 58.04
C ILE A 21 7.44 47.28 58.53
N GLN A 22 8.05 48.29 57.90
CA GLN A 22 7.92 49.70 58.32
C GLN A 22 6.53 50.30 57.98
N GLU A 23 5.69 49.59 57.21
CA GLU A 23 4.30 49.95 56.85
C GLU A 23 4.09 51.37 56.27
N ASP A 24 5.16 52.01 55.79
CA ASP A 24 5.08 53.28 55.07
C ASP A 24 4.50 53.11 53.65
N GLU A 25 4.21 54.22 52.98
CA GLU A 25 3.63 54.22 51.63
C GLU A 25 4.52 53.46 50.62
N ASP A 26 5.83 53.64 50.72
CA ASP A 26 6.83 52.92 49.92
C ASP A 26 6.78 51.41 50.18
N SER A 27 6.60 50.99 51.44
CA SER A 27 6.45 49.58 51.82
C SER A 27 5.23 48.94 51.17
N ARG A 28 4.12 49.68 51.08
CA ARG A 28 2.89 49.21 50.41
C ARG A 28 3.10 49.07 48.91
N LEU A 29 3.76 50.03 48.28
CA LEU A 29 4.08 49.98 46.84
C LEU A 29 5.02 48.82 46.51
N ILE A 30 6.04 48.59 47.34
CA ILE A 30 6.97 47.46 47.22
C ILE A 30 6.21 46.13 47.34
N LEU A 31 5.33 45.99 48.33
CA LEU A 31 4.55 44.77 48.54
C LEU A 31 3.60 44.47 47.36
N ASP A 32 2.92 45.49 46.84
CA ASP A 32 2.02 45.32 45.69
C ASP A 32 2.79 44.91 44.43
N THR A 33 3.93 45.55 44.18
CA THR A 33 4.83 45.19 43.07
C THR A 33 5.34 43.75 43.20
N MET A 34 5.72 43.31 44.41
CA MET A 34 6.12 41.92 44.66
C MET A 34 4.99 40.92 44.37
N LYS A 35 3.75 41.23 44.75
CA LYS A 35 2.60 40.38 44.45
C LYS A 35 2.39 40.24 42.95
N GLN A 36 2.51 41.33 42.19
CA GLN A 36 2.41 41.30 40.72
C GLN A 36 3.52 40.46 40.08
N ILE A 37 4.76 40.58 40.57
CA ILE A 37 5.90 39.77 40.08
C ILE A 37 5.66 38.28 40.35
N VAL A 38 5.15 37.92 41.53
CA VAL A 38 4.83 36.53 41.88
C VAL A 38 3.72 35.99 40.98
N LEU A 39 2.66 36.77 40.77
CA LEU A 39 1.55 36.38 39.89
C LEU A 39 2.04 36.15 38.45
N LEU A 40 2.82 37.09 37.91
CA LEU A 40 3.39 36.97 36.57
C LEU A 40 4.31 35.74 36.46
N SER A 41 5.15 35.51 37.47
CA SER A 41 6.06 34.35 37.50
C SER A 41 5.28 33.04 37.54
N GLN A 42 4.19 32.99 38.30
CA GLN A 42 3.29 31.83 38.35
C GLN A 42 2.67 31.55 36.97
N THR A 43 2.12 32.57 36.30
CA THR A 43 1.57 32.43 34.94
C THR A 43 2.62 31.98 33.92
N ILE A 44 3.85 32.49 34.03
CA ILE A 44 4.97 32.06 33.17
C ILE A 44 5.30 30.58 33.43
N ILE A 45 5.34 30.14 34.69
CA ILE A 45 5.59 28.74 35.04
C ILE A 45 4.47 27.84 34.51
N GLU A 46 3.20 28.25 34.66
CA GLU A 46 2.05 27.51 34.13
C GLU A 46 2.10 27.39 32.60
N TYR A 47 2.41 28.48 31.91
CA TYR A 47 2.61 28.47 30.46
C TYR A 47 3.79 27.57 30.08
N GLN A 48 4.91 27.66 30.78
CA GLN A 48 6.07 26.80 30.56
C GLN A 48 5.76 25.32 30.84
N GLN A 49 4.98 24.99 31.87
CA GLN A 49 4.56 23.61 32.13
C GLN A 49 3.62 23.07 31.05
N PHE A 50 2.71 23.91 30.53
CA PHE A 50 1.80 23.55 29.45
C PHE A 50 2.55 23.25 28.14
N TYR A 51 3.50 24.10 27.74
CA TYR A 51 4.27 23.93 26.50
C TYR A 51 5.46 22.98 26.64
N CYS A 52 6.06 22.91 27.84
CA CYS A 52 7.23 22.10 28.15
C CYS A 52 6.86 20.83 28.93
N SER A 53 5.64 20.30 28.83
CA SER A 53 5.32 18.92 29.20
C SER A 53 5.86 18.00 28.10
N PRO A 54 7.14 17.59 28.13
CA PRO A 54 7.80 16.97 27.01
C PRO A 54 7.30 15.52 26.86
N ASN A 55 6.61 14.99 27.87
CA ASN A 55 6.14 13.62 27.93
C ASN A 55 4.85 13.40 27.12
N TYR A 56 3.97 14.40 27.00
CA TYR A 56 2.70 14.20 26.29
C TYR A 56 2.88 14.21 24.76
N LEU A 57 3.70 15.15 24.26
CA LEU A 57 3.93 15.31 22.82
C LEU A 57 4.97 14.31 22.28
N LYS A 58 6.05 14.03 23.03
CA LYS A 58 7.10 13.11 22.57
C LYS A 58 6.73 11.63 22.68
N LEU A 59 5.79 11.24 23.55
CA LEU A 59 5.42 9.82 23.69
C LEU A 59 4.37 9.40 22.66
N ASN A 60 3.39 10.25 22.35
CA ASN A 60 2.27 9.87 21.49
C ASN A 60 2.56 10.06 19.99
N PHE A 61 3.30 11.10 19.61
CA PHE A 61 3.53 11.42 18.20
C PHE A 61 4.39 10.36 17.47
N PRO A 62 5.52 9.88 18.03
CA PRO A 62 6.32 8.85 17.37
C PRO A 62 5.61 7.50 17.30
N ASN A 63 4.84 7.15 18.33
CA ASN A 63 4.08 5.90 18.39
C ASN A 63 2.96 5.88 17.34
N ASN A 64 2.24 6.99 17.17
CA ASN A 64 1.19 7.10 16.15
C ASN A 64 1.76 7.06 14.73
N VAL A 65 2.88 7.73 14.45
CA VAL A 65 3.54 7.67 13.13
C VAL A 65 4.06 6.26 12.83
N THR A 66 4.63 5.59 13.83
CA THR A 66 5.16 4.23 13.65
C THR A 66 4.03 3.21 13.46
N ALA A 67 2.94 3.34 14.22
CA ALA A 67 1.74 2.52 14.05
C ALA A 67 1.10 2.73 12.68
N LEU A 68 0.99 3.97 12.22
CA LEU A 68 0.46 4.30 10.89
C LEU A 68 1.35 3.75 9.76
N LYS A 69 2.68 3.84 9.90
CA LYS A 69 3.63 3.24 8.95
C LYS A 69 3.49 1.72 8.89
N LYS A 70 3.31 1.06 10.04
CA LYS A 70 3.12 -0.39 10.12
C LYS A 70 1.80 -0.81 9.48
N ASP A 71 0.69 -0.12 9.80
CA ASP A 71 -0.62 -0.39 9.19
C ASP A 71 -0.61 -0.14 7.67
N GLY A 72 0.00 0.97 7.23
CA GLY A 72 0.17 1.27 5.81
C GLY A 72 0.99 0.21 5.07
N GLY A 73 2.10 -0.26 5.66
CA GLY A 73 2.90 -1.36 5.12
C GLY A 73 2.12 -2.66 4.99
N GLN A 74 1.38 -3.06 6.04
CA GLN A 74 0.56 -4.26 6.02
C GLN A 74 -0.57 -4.19 4.98
N LYS A 75 -1.21 -3.02 4.80
CA LYS A 75 -2.21 -2.83 3.76
C LYS A 75 -1.60 -2.91 2.37
N LEU A 76 -0.40 -2.36 2.16
CA LEU A 76 0.29 -2.44 0.89
C LEU A 76 0.67 -3.89 0.54
N GLU A 77 1.18 -4.66 1.50
CA GLU A 77 1.46 -6.08 1.34
C GLU A 77 0.20 -6.88 0.97
N GLN A 78 -0.93 -6.58 1.62
CA GLN A 78 -2.22 -7.19 1.27
C GLN A 78 -2.66 -6.86 -0.17
N ILE A 79 -2.52 -5.60 -0.60
CA ILE A 79 -2.84 -5.19 -1.97
C ILE A 79 -1.98 -5.95 -2.97
N GLN A 80 -0.67 -6.01 -2.75
CA GLN A 80 0.27 -6.74 -3.62
C GLN A 80 -0.08 -8.24 -3.68
N ALA A 81 -0.41 -8.86 -2.55
CA ALA A 81 -0.82 -10.26 -2.51
C ALA A 81 -2.14 -10.51 -3.26
N MET A 82 -3.11 -9.59 -3.17
CA MET A 82 -4.36 -9.70 -3.92
C MET A 82 -4.14 -9.54 -5.43
N MET A 83 -3.31 -8.58 -5.84
CA MET A 83 -2.97 -8.37 -7.26
C MET A 83 -2.31 -9.63 -7.85
N LYS A 84 -1.30 -10.18 -7.17
CA LYS A 84 -0.62 -11.40 -7.61
C LYS A 84 -1.59 -12.58 -7.77
N ARG A 85 -2.48 -12.80 -6.79
CA ARG A 85 -3.50 -13.86 -6.86
C ARG A 85 -4.47 -13.65 -8.03
N GLN A 86 -4.76 -12.41 -8.39
CA GLN A 86 -5.65 -12.10 -9.51
C GLN A 86 -4.96 -12.35 -10.85
N GLU A 87 -3.68 -12.00 -10.98
CA GLU A 87 -2.86 -12.31 -12.15
C GLU A 87 -2.74 -13.83 -12.35
N GLU A 88 -2.44 -14.59 -11.28
CA GLU A 88 -2.38 -16.06 -11.32
C GLU A 88 -3.72 -16.67 -11.74
N LYS A 89 -4.85 -16.16 -11.22
CA LYS A 89 -6.20 -16.62 -11.62
C LYS A 89 -6.50 -16.32 -13.10
N GLN A 90 -6.12 -15.15 -13.59
CA GLN A 90 -6.31 -14.80 -15.00
C GLN A 90 -5.43 -15.66 -15.91
N ALA A 91 -4.18 -15.90 -15.54
CA ALA A 91 -3.28 -16.79 -16.28
C ALA A 91 -3.84 -18.21 -16.38
N ASN A 92 -4.28 -18.79 -15.26
CA ASN A 92 -4.88 -20.13 -15.25
C ASN A 92 -6.19 -20.18 -16.06
N ALA A 93 -7.04 -19.15 -15.97
CA ALA A 93 -8.28 -19.10 -16.76
C ALA A 93 -7.98 -19.09 -18.27
N ASN A 94 -7.02 -18.27 -18.69
CA ASN A 94 -6.58 -18.20 -20.09
C ASN A 94 -5.98 -19.54 -20.55
N GLU A 95 -5.15 -20.18 -19.72
CA GLU A 95 -4.59 -21.50 -20.01
C GLU A 95 -5.69 -22.54 -20.23
N THR A 96 -6.68 -22.62 -19.33
CA THR A 96 -7.81 -23.54 -19.46
C THR A 96 -8.66 -23.27 -20.71
N GLU A 97 -8.85 -22.00 -21.09
CA GLU A 97 -9.56 -21.64 -22.32
C GLU A 97 -8.77 -22.09 -23.57
N THR A 98 -7.45 -21.89 -23.58
CA THR A 98 -6.60 -22.34 -24.69
C THR A 98 -6.56 -23.86 -24.83
N GLU A 99 -6.48 -24.61 -23.73
CA GLU A 99 -6.54 -26.07 -23.74
C GLU A 99 -7.87 -26.58 -24.31
N MET A 100 -8.99 -25.96 -23.93
CA MET A 100 -10.31 -26.33 -24.45
C MET A 100 -10.42 -26.08 -25.96
N ILE A 101 -9.90 -24.95 -26.45
CA ILE A 101 -9.88 -24.63 -27.89
C ILE A 101 -9.02 -25.65 -28.65
N LEU A 102 -7.83 -25.98 -28.14
CA LEU A 102 -6.94 -26.97 -28.76
C LEU A 102 -7.58 -28.36 -28.79
N ALA A 103 -8.25 -28.78 -27.73
CA ALA A 103 -8.96 -30.06 -27.69
C ALA A 103 -10.10 -30.13 -28.71
N LYS A 104 -10.84 -29.02 -28.89
CA LYS A 104 -11.90 -28.94 -29.90
C LYS A 104 -11.33 -28.98 -31.32
N LEU A 105 -10.26 -28.22 -31.58
CA LEU A 105 -9.56 -28.21 -32.86
C LEU A 105 -9.05 -29.61 -33.23
N GLU A 106 -8.50 -30.33 -32.24
CA GLU A 106 -8.03 -31.70 -32.41
C GLU A 106 -9.18 -32.66 -32.78
N GLY A 107 -10.34 -32.51 -32.13
CA GLY A 107 -11.55 -33.27 -32.49
C GLY A 107 -12.04 -32.96 -33.92
N GLU A 108 -12.05 -31.69 -34.32
CA GLU A 108 -12.42 -31.28 -35.68
C GLU A 108 -11.43 -31.82 -36.73
N ARG A 109 -10.13 -31.86 -36.41
CA ARG A 109 -9.09 -32.46 -37.24
C ARG A 109 -9.33 -33.95 -37.45
N GLN A 110 -9.54 -34.71 -36.36
CA GLN A 110 -9.82 -36.15 -36.43
C GLN A 110 -11.07 -36.44 -37.26
N MET A 111 -12.14 -35.66 -37.07
CA MET A 111 -13.36 -35.81 -37.87
C MET A 111 -13.11 -35.56 -39.35
N THR A 112 -12.32 -34.53 -39.68
CA THR A 112 -11.97 -34.22 -41.08
C THR A 112 -11.20 -35.37 -41.72
N THR A 113 -10.22 -35.95 -41.03
CA THR A 113 -9.48 -37.12 -41.53
C THR A 113 -10.38 -38.32 -41.76
N VAL A 114 -11.32 -38.60 -40.84
CA VAL A 114 -12.29 -39.69 -41.03
C VAL A 114 -13.14 -39.44 -42.28
N ILE A 115 -13.66 -38.22 -42.46
CA ILE A 115 -14.46 -37.85 -43.63
C ILE A 115 -13.62 -37.98 -44.92
N GLN A 116 -12.37 -37.50 -44.94
CA GLN A 116 -11.46 -37.65 -46.07
C GLN A 116 -11.25 -39.11 -46.45
N ASN A 117 -10.94 -39.97 -45.46
CA ASN A 117 -10.75 -41.41 -45.67
C ASN A 117 -11.99 -42.10 -46.23
N VAL A 118 -13.19 -41.72 -45.75
CA VAL A 118 -14.46 -42.26 -46.27
C VAL A 118 -14.65 -41.87 -47.73
N PHE A 119 -14.45 -40.59 -48.08
CA PHE A 119 -14.58 -40.14 -49.47
C PHE A 119 -13.57 -40.80 -50.40
N GLN A 120 -12.30 -40.93 -49.98
CA GLN A 120 -11.28 -41.64 -50.76
C GLN A 120 -11.69 -43.09 -51.04
N ASN A 121 -12.14 -43.82 -50.01
CA ASN A 121 -12.59 -45.21 -50.16
C ASN A 121 -13.80 -45.34 -51.10
N ILE A 122 -14.76 -44.41 -51.05
CA ILE A 122 -15.92 -44.40 -51.96
C ILE A 122 -15.45 -44.20 -53.40
N ILE A 123 -14.56 -43.24 -53.65
CA ILE A 123 -14.05 -42.95 -55.00
C ILE A 123 -13.31 -44.17 -55.55
N ILE A 124 -12.41 -44.77 -54.77
CA ILE A 124 -11.66 -45.98 -55.16
C ILE A 124 -12.62 -47.16 -55.40
N GLY A 125 -13.58 -47.39 -54.50
CA GLY A 125 -14.53 -48.49 -54.58
C GLY A 125 -15.53 -48.38 -55.73
N SER A 126 -15.84 -47.15 -56.18
CA SER A 126 -16.77 -46.89 -57.28
C SER A 126 -16.24 -47.29 -58.66
N ARG A 127 -14.93 -47.56 -58.80
CA ARG A 127 -14.23 -47.87 -60.07
C ARG A 127 -14.42 -46.81 -61.18
N VAL A 128 -14.84 -45.60 -60.83
CA VAL A 128 -14.88 -44.46 -61.74
C VAL A 128 -13.45 -44.05 -62.09
N ASN A 129 -13.19 -43.76 -63.38
CA ASN A 129 -11.87 -43.30 -63.83
C ASN A 129 -11.64 -41.83 -63.46
N TRP A 130 -11.41 -41.59 -62.17
CA TRP A 130 -11.25 -40.26 -61.59
C TRP A 130 -10.02 -39.50 -62.09
N ALA A 131 -9.03 -40.20 -62.65
CA ALA A 131 -7.80 -39.60 -63.16
C ALA A 131 -7.99 -38.92 -64.54
N GLU A 132 -8.99 -39.33 -65.30
CA GLU A 132 -9.36 -38.74 -66.60
C GLU A 132 -10.30 -37.54 -66.46
N ASP A 133 -11.11 -37.49 -65.40
CA ASP A 133 -11.96 -36.32 -65.11
C ASP A 133 -11.17 -35.24 -64.36
N PRO A 134 -10.96 -34.04 -64.93
CA PRO A 134 -10.16 -32.99 -64.30
C PRO A 134 -10.72 -32.51 -62.95
N SER A 135 -12.05 -32.55 -62.79
CA SER A 135 -12.72 -32.07 -61.58
C SER A 135 -12.56 -33.08 -60.44
N LEU A 136 -12.78 -34.37 -60.71
CA LEU A 136 -12.59 -35.45 -59.76
C LEU A 136 -11.12 -35.59 -59.35
N LYS A 137 -10.20 -35.48 -60.32
CA LYS A 137 -8.76 -35.47 -60.05
C LYS A 137 -8.36 -34.35 -59.08
N ALA A 138 -8.90 -33.15 -59.26
CA ALA A 138 -8.63 -32.04 -58.35
C ALA A 138 -9.15 -32.30 -56.92
N ILE A 139 -10.33 -32.89 -56.79
CA ILE A 139 -10.93 -33.23 -55.49
C ILE A 139 -10.11 -34.31 -54.78
N VAL A 140 -9.72 -35.39 -55.47
CA VAL A 140 -8.90 -36.47 -54.90
C VAL A 140 -7.55 -35.95 -54.42
N LEU A 141 -6.88 -35.11 -55.22
CA LEU A 141 -5.59 -34.49 -54.85
C LEU A 141 -5.70 -33.51 -53.67
N GLN A 142 -6.87 -32.91 -53.44
CA GLN A 142 -7.11 -32.08 -52.26
C GLN A 142 -7.37 -32.93 -51.01
N LEU A 143 -8.02 -34.08 -51.15
CA LEU A 143 -8.27 -35.02 -50.06
C LEU A 143 -6.99 -35.70 -49.57
N GLU A 144 -5.96 -35.85 -50.42
CA GLU A 144 -4.63 -36.38 -50.04
C GLU A 144 -3.77 -35.37 -49.27
N LYS A 145 -4.09 -34.07 -49.30
CA LYS A 145 -3.34 -33.07 -48.54
C LYS A 145 -3.82 -33.10 -47.09
N ASP A 146 -2.99 -33.64 -46.21
CA ASP A 146 -3.19 -33.52 -44.77
C ASP A 146 -3.34 -32.03 -44.39
N VAL A 147 -4.33 -31.74 -43.54
CA VAL A 147 -4.48 -30.41 -42.94
C VAL A 147 -3.40 -30.27 -41.86
N CYS A 148 -2.16 -30.07 -42.28
CA CYS A 148 -1.05 -29.67 -41.42
C CYS A 148 -1.02 -28.14 -41.39
N LEU A 149 -1.50 -27.55 -40.30
CA LEU A 149 -1.25 -26.15 -40.00
C LEU A 149 0.19 -26.02 -39.47
N GLN A 150 0.97 -25.19 -40.16
CA GLN A 150 2.33 -24.80 -39.79
C GLN A 150 2.31 -23.63 -38.81
#